data_AF-A0A2A4Y2N1-F1
#
_entry.id   AF-A0A2A4Y2N1-F1
#
_cell.length_a   1.000
_cell.length_b   1.000
_cell.length_c   1.000
_cell.angle_alpha   90.00
_cell.angle_beta   90.00
_cell.angle_gamma   90.00
#
_symmetry.space_group_name_H-M   'P 1'
#
loop_
_entity.id
_entity.type
_entity.pdbx_description
1 polymer ?
#
loop_
_entity_poly.entity_id
_entity_poly.type
_entity_poly.pdbx_seq_one_letter_code
_entity_poly.pdbx_strand_id
1 'polypeptide(L)'
;MNFKPKYSAHLGYLFTEVEFEKRFVLAATKGFSAVEAPSPYAVPATEMAKWLKRIELPYVQFGLKSGNAAAGEKGIAILPNRRDEFKASVAEGLDYAETIGVKMLHAMAGVLPQQERTNAHKDCYLENLNYAATQAEQRGIQIIVEAMNPISVPNYYLSTAAESATAIKQAGHKNIGLLLDVFHTVSVGDDPIATIHQHADIISHIHIADVPNRHEPGSGTIDFISVRQALAEINYDGFIGCEYTPAGETIAGLNWLKSHS
;
A
#
# COMPACT_ATOMS: atom_id res chain seq x y z
N MET A 1 -9.20 18.81 -17.98
CA MET A 1 -8.48 18.81 -16.69
C MET A 1 -7.08 18.22 -16.93
N ASN A 2 -6.01 18.87 -16.50
CA ASN A 2 -4.63 18.40 -16.69
C ASN A 2 -4.15 17.59 -15.46
N PHE A 3 -4.89 16.56 -15.07
CA PHE A 3 -4.41 15.62 -14.05
C PHE A 3 -3.38 14.70 -14.69
N LYS A 4 -2.11 14.82 -14.27
CA LYS A 4 -1.03 13.98 -14.75
C LYS A 4 -0.65 12.97 -13.65
N PRO A 5 -1.08 11.70 -13.75
CA PRO A 5 -0.81 10.71 -12.73
C PRO A 5 0.70 10.42 -12.61
N LYS A 6 1.17 10.25 -11.37
CA LYS A 6 2.53 9.77 -11.08
C LYS A 6 2.44 8.32 -10.66
N TYR A 7 2.87 7.41 -11.50
CA TYR A 7 2.78 5.98 -11.22
C TYR A 7 4.01 5.46 -10.46
N SER A 8 3.80 4.67 -9.41
CA SER A 8 4.84 3.85 -8.77
C SER A 8 4.75 2.40 -9.26
N ALA A 9 5.90 1.83 -9.64
CA ALA A 9 5.96 0.41 -9.97
C ALA A 9 6.01 -0.42 -8.67
N HIS A 10 5.02 -1.29 -8.45
CA HIS A 10 5.03 -2.20 -7.31
C HIS A 10 5.89 -3.44 -7.60
N LEU A 11 7.17 -3.39 -7.26
CA LEU A 11 8.22 -4.36 -7.61
C LEU A 11 8.05 -5.74 -6.95
N GLY A 12 7.10 -5.87 -6.00
CA GLY A 12 6.63 -7.16 -5.51
C GLY A 12 5.84 -7.96 -6.53
N TYR A 13 5.19 -7.29 -7.50
CA TYR A 13 4.37 -7.91 -8.54
C TYR A 13 4.93 -7.69 -9.94
N LEU A 14 5.43 -6.48 -10.23
CA LEU A 14 5.96 -6.12 -11.53
C LEU A 14 7.43 -6.52 -11.68
N PHE A 15 7.82 -6.85 -12.91
CA PHE A 15 9.20 -7.19 -13.28
C PHE A 15 9.74 -8.43 -12.56
N THR A 16 8.86 -9.36 -12.16
CA THR A 16 9.25 -10.58 -11.43
C THR A 16 10.03 -11.59 -12.27
N GLU A 17 10.12 -11.35 -13.58
CA GLU A 17 10.93 -12.11 -14.54
C GLU A 17 12.45 -11.92 -14.33
N VAL A 18 12.85 -10.92 -13.53
CA VAL A 18 14.25 -10.65 -13.18
C VAL A 18 14.47 -10.53 -11.68
N GLU A 19 15.74 -10.64 -11.28
CA GLU A 19 16.20 -10.41 -9.91
C GLU A 19 15.79 -9.05 -9.36
N PHE A 20 15.52 -8.99 -8.05
CA PHE A 20 14.91 -7.83 -7.40
C PHE A 20 15.62 -6.50 -7.69
N GLU A 21 16.96 -6.46 -7.63
CA GLU A 21 17.74 -5.25 -7.96
C GLU A 21 17.49 -4.75 -9.39
N LYS A 22 17.37 -5.66 -10.37
CA LYS A 22 17.18 -5.30 -11.79
C LYS A 22 15.81 -4.70 -12.04
N ARG A 23 14.81 -5.00 -11.19
CA ARG A 23 13.44 -4.47 -11.29
C ARG A 23 13.41 -2.94 -11.14
N PHE A 24 14.27 -2.39 -10.29
CA PHE A 24 14.42 -0.95 -10.10
C PHE A 24 14.83 -0.23 -11.38
N VAL A 25 15.81 -0.78 -12.11
CA VAL A 25 16.28 -0.23 -13.38
C VAL A 25 15.20 -0.34 -14.45
N LEU A 26 14.47 -1.46 -14.50
CA LEU A 26 13.35 -1.61 -15.41
C LEU A 26 12.23 -0.60 -15.13
N ALA A 27 11.86 -0.38 -13.86
CA ALA A 27 10.87 0.63 -13.52
C ALA A 27 11.27 2.04 -14.01
N ALA A 28 12.51 2.46 -13.75
CA ALA A 28 13.02 3.76 -14.18
C ALA A 28 13.05 3.93 -15.70
N THR A 29 13.44 2.89 -16.43
CA THR A 29 13.52 2.94 -17.90
C THR A 29 12.18 2.79 -18.61
N LYS A 30 11.11 2.38 -17.90
CA LYS A 30 9.78 2.15 -18.47
C LYS A 30 8.76 3.24 -18.14
N GLY A 31 9.19 4.37 -17.60
CA GLY A 31 8.38 5.57 -17.44
C GLY A 31 7.62 5.67 -16.11
N PHE A 32 7.95 4.82 -15.13
CA PHE A 32 7.47 5.01 -13.76
C PHE A 32 8.18 6.19 -13.10
N SER A 33 7.45 6.88 -12.22
CA SER A 33 7.96 8.04 -11.48
C SER A 33 8.43 7.70 -10.07
N ALA A 34 8.20 6.48 -9.62
CA ALA A 34 8.59 5.97 -8.32
C ALA A 34 8.54 4.43 -8.30
N VAL A 35 8.99 3.83 -7.20
CA VAL A 35 8.92 2.39 -6.95
C VAL A 35 8.36 2.11 -5.56
N GLU A 36 7.83 0.92 -5.36
CA GLU A 36 7.39 0.42 -4.05
C GLU A 36 7.48 -1.10 -4.02
N ALA A 37 7.56 -1.68 -2.83
CA ALA A 37 7.42 -3.11 -2.60
C ALA A 37 6.96 -3.32 -1.16
N PRO A 38 6.27 -4.44 -0.85
CA PRO A 38 5.61 -4.56 0.44
C PRO A 38 6.62 -4.85 1.56
N SER A 39 7.80 -5.40 1.24
CA SER A 39 8.80 -5.82 2.22
C SER A 39 10.22 -5.68 1.64
N PRO A 40 10.95 -4.59 1.94
CA PRO A 40 12.31 -4.36 1.43
C PRO A 40 13.42 -4.97 2.31
N TYR A 41 13.07 -5.54 3.46
CA TYR A 41 14.03 -5.86 4.54
C TYR A 41 15.10 -6.91 4.21
N ALA A 42 14.94 -7.67 3.11
CA ALA A 42 15.99 -8.58 2.64
C ALA A 42 17.23 -7.82 2.10
N VAL A 43 17.06 -6.55 1.75
CA VAL A 43 18.12 -5.66 1.27
C VAL A 43 18.47 -4.69 2.39
N PRO A 44 19.74 -4.59 2.83
CA PRO A 44 20.15 -3.59 3.80
C PRO A 44 19.76 -2.17 3.35
N ALA A 45 19.27 -1.34 4.27
CA ALA A 45 18.75 0.00 3.95
C ALA A 45 19.78 0.89 3.23
N THR A 46 21.05 0.81 3.62
CA THR A 46 22.14 1.55 2.97
C THR A 46 22.41 1.10 1.54
N GLU A 47 22.13 -0.15 1.21
CA GLU A 47 22.25 -0.68 -0.16
C GLU A 47 21.04 -0.27 -1.00
N MET A 48 19.83 -0.39 -0.44
CA MET A 48 18.60 0.12 -1.06
C MET A 48 18.72 1.62 -1.41
N ALA A 49 19.25 2.43 -0.50
CA ALA A 49 19.49 3.86 -0.74
C ALA A 49 20.43 4.11 -1.94
N LYS A 50 21.47 3.27 -2.15
CA LYS A 50 22.34 3.37 -3.33
C LYS A 50 21.58 3.03 -4.61
N TRP A 51 20.73 2.01 -4.59
CA TRP A 51 19.94 1.62 -5.76
C TRP A 51 18.97 2.74 -6.15
N LEU A 52 18.27 3.33 -5.18
CA LEU A 52 17.36 4.45 -5.39
C LEU A 52 18.09 5.69 -5.93
N LYS A 53 19.27 6.00 -5.37
CA LYS A 53 20.12 7.08 -5.89
C LYS A 53 20.56 6.83 -7.34
N ARG A 54 20.89 5.59 -7.69
CA ARG A 54 21.35 5.21 -9.04
C ARG A 54 20.26 5.35 -10.10
N ILE A 55 19.01 5.08 -9.75
CA ILE A 55 17.88 5.17 -10.69
C ILE A 55 17.14 6.52 -10.62
N GLU A 56 17.47 7.36 -9.65
CA GLU A 56 16.86 8.68 -9.41
C GLU A 56 15.33 8.65 -9.23
N LEU A 57 14.80 7.56 -8.68
CA LEU A 57 13.39 7.42 -8.33
C LEU A 57 13.21 7.32 -6.82
N PRO A 58 12.15 7.93 -6.25
CA PRO A 58 11.79 7.75 -4.86
C PRO A 58 11.16 6.37 -4.65
N TYR A 59 11.25 5.90 -3.41
CA TYR A 59 10.49 4.76 -2.91
C TYR A 59 9.24 5.31 -2.18
N VAL A 60 8.04 4.84 -2.51
CA VAL A 60 6.80 5.49 -2.04
C VAL A 60 6.39 5.04 -0.65
N GLN A 61 6.23 3.74 -0.46
CA GLN A 61 5.78 3.13 0.79
C GLN A 61 6.26 1.68 0.87
N PHE A 62 6.41 1.16 2.10
CA PHE A 62 6.49 -0.27 2.37
C PHE A 62 5.76 -0.65 3.65
N GLY A 63 5.52 -1.95 3.85
CA GLY A 63 4.87 -2.45 5.06
C GLY A 63 5.82 -2.64 6.24
N LEU A 64 5.32 -2.41 7.45
CA LEU A 64 5.89 -2.99 8.66
C LEU A 64 5.93 -4.53 8.54
N LYS A 65 6.73 -5.19 9.39
CA LYS A 65 6.90 -6.66 9.31
C LYS A 65 5.54 -7.36 9.39
N SER A 66 5.30 -8.23 8.41
CA SER A 66 4.04 -8.97 8.28
C SER A 66 3.93 -10.18 9.20
N GLY A 67 4.94 -10.45 10.03
CA GLY A 67 5.14 -11.75 10.67
C GLY A 67 5.65 -12.80 9.68
N ASN A 68 5.22 -14.05 9.84
CA ASN A 68 5.53 -15.18 8.97
C ASN A 68 4.62 -15.22 7.74
N ALA A 69 5.01 -14.48 6.69
CA ALA A 69 4.28 -14.46 5.42
C ALA A 69 4.13 -15.85 4.79
N ALA A 70 5.09 -16.76 4.99
CA ALA A 70 5.02 -18.14 4.48
C ALA A 70 3.94 -18.99 5.18
N ALA A 71 3.53 -18.60 6.40
CA ALA A 71 2.40 -19.19 7.11
C ALA A 71 1.07 -18.46 6.82
N GLY A 72 1.05 -17.52 5.86
CA GLY A 72 -0.15 -16.76 5.49
C GLY A 72 -0.41 -15.52 6.36
N GLU A 73 0.54 -15.12 7.22
CA GLU A 73 0.38 -13.90 8.00
C GLU A 73 0.48 -12.65 7.09
N LYS A 74 -0.41 -11.69 7.35
CA LYS A 74 -0.47 -10.40 6.67
C LYS A 74 -0.53 -9.29 7.70
N GLY A 75 0.53 -9.17 8.50
CA GLY A 75 0.57 -8.22 9.61
C GLY A 75 0.19 -8.84 10.95
N ILE A 76 0.57 -8.15 12.01
CA ILE A 76 0.49 -8.63 13.39
C ILE A 76 -0.07 -7.55 14.35
N ALA A 77 -0.53 -6.42 13.80
CA ALA A 77 -0.98 -5.28 14.59
C ALA A 77 -2.24 -5.58 15.41
N ILE A 78 -3.08 -6.53 14.99
CA ILE A 78 -4.30 -6.90 15.71
C ILE A 78 -4.08 -7.95 16.81
N LEU A 79 -2.85 -8.48 16.97
CA LEU A 79 -2.56 -9.66 17.79
C LEU A 79 -2.04 -9.28 19.18
N PRO A 80 -2.83 -9.43 20.27
CA PRO A 80 -2.47 -8.97 21.62
C PRO A 80 -1.19 -9.60 22.18
N ASN A 81 -0.90 -10.84 21.79
CA ASN A 81 0.26 -11.62 22.21
C ASN A 81 1.54 -11.27 21.42
N ARG A 82 1.47 -10.38 20.41
CA ARG A 82 2.60 -9.98 19.56
C ARG A 82 2.83 -8.47 19.54
N ARG A 83 2.33 -7.75 20.55
CA ARG A 83 2.52 -6.30 20.70
C ARG A 83 4.00 -5.90 20.68
N ASP A 84 4.86 -6.61 21.39
CA ASP A 84 6.28 -6.27 21.46
C ASP A 84 6.99 -6.50 20.12
N GLU A 85 6.59 -7.55 19.39
CA GLU A 85 7.08 -7.80 18.03
C GLU A 85 6.62 -6.69 17.07
N PHE A 86 5.35 -6.26 17.17
CA PHE A 86 4.85 -5.13 16.39
C PHE A 86 5.65 -3.86 16.69
N LYS A 87 5.88 -3.52 17.96
CA LYS A 87 6.65 -2.33 18.36
C LYS A 87 8.10 -2.38 17.88
N ALA A 88 8.73 -3.56 17.92
CA ALA A 88 10.06 -3.76 17.36
C ALA A 88 10.06 -3.53 15.84
N SER A 89 9.04 -4.03 15.13
CA SER A 89 8.90 -3.81 13.69
C SER A 89 8.69 -2.33 13.32
N VAL A 90 8.01 -1.56 14.16
CA VAL A 90 7.87 -0.10 14.00
C VAL A 90 9.23 0.57 14.08
N ALA A 91 10.04 0.25 15.10
CA ALA A 91 11.38 0.83 15.24
C ALA A 91 12.28 0.51 14.03
N GLU A 92 12.35 -0.77 13.63
CA GLU A 92 13.13 -1.19 12.46
C GLU A 92 12.63 -0.53 11.16
N GLY A 93 11.31 -0.51 10.97
CA GLY A 93 10.69 0.09 9.78
C GLY A 93 10.96 1.58 9.67
N LEU A 94 10.90 2.32 10.77
CA LEU A 94 11.21 3.75 10.80
C LEU A 94 12.69 4.03 10.52
N ASP A 95 13.61 3.27 11.12
CA ASP A 95 15.05 3.41 10.86
C ASP A 95 15.39 3.12 9.38
N TYR A 96 14.73 2.09 8.81
CA TYR A 96 14.86 1.76 7.39
C TYR A 96 14.33 2.90 6.51
N ALA A 97 13.12 3.39 6.82
CA ALA A 97 12.46 4.45 6.07
C ALA A 97 13.27 5.74 6.03
N GLU A 98 13.84 6.16 7.17
CA GLU A 98 14.71 7.33 7.23
C GLU A 98 15.96 7.17 6.36
N THR A 99 16.57 5.98 6.37
CA THR A 99 17.77 5.70 5.57
C THR A 99 17.50 5.79 4.06
N ILE A 100 16.33 5.36 3.60
CA ILE A 100 15.97 5.34 2.17
C ILE A 100 15.10 6.54 1.74
N GLY A 101 14.74 7.42 2.67
CA GLY A 101 13.95 8.62 2.40
C GLY A 101 12.45 8.39 2.18
N VAL A 102 11.89 7.25 2.62
CA VAL A 102 10.46 6.94 2.52
C VAL A 102 9.66 7.70 3.58
N LYS A 103 8.45 8.11 3.22
CA LYS A 103 7.57 8.90 4.09
C LYS A 103 6.28 8.20 4.51
N MET A 104 6.02 6.99 4.02
CA MET A 104 4.83 6.23 4.35
C MET A 104 5.16 4.78 4.71
N LEU A 105 4.59 4.29 5.81
CA LEU A 105 4.69 2.90 6.25
C LEU A 105 3.31 2.26 6.44
N HIS A 106 3.08 1.12 5.81
CA HIS A 106 1.83 0.38 5.96
C HIS A 106 1.87 -0.50 7.22
N ALA A 107 0.99 -0.21 8.18
CA ALA A 107 0.77 -1.04 9.35
C ALA A 107 -0.32 -2.10 9.06
N MET A 108 0.06 -3.19 8.39
CA MET A 108 -0.86 -4.29 8.10
C MET A 108 -1.51 -4.83 9.38
N ALA A 109 -2.84 -4.95 9.36
CA ALA A 109 -3.63 -5.27 10.53
C ALA A 109 -3.37 -6.70 11.02
N GLY A 110 -3.59 -7.69 10.16
CA GLY A 110 -3.41 -9.10 10.43
C GLY A 110 -4.61 -9.95 10.02
N VAL A 111 -4.40 -11.27 10.00
CA VAL A 111 -5.40 -12.27 9.62
C VAL A 111 -5.88 -12.98 10.88
N LEU A 112 -7.19 -12.94 11.14
CA LEU A 112 -7.82 -13.63 12.26
C LEU A 112 -9.29 -13.92 11.91
N PRO A 113 -9.77 -15.17 11.99
CA PRO A 113 -11.16 -15.51 11.71
C PRO A 113 -12.14 -14.69 12.54
N GLN A 114 -13.26 -14.27 11.94
CA GLN A 114 -14.21 -13.34 12.58
C GLN A 114 -14.73 -13.84 13.93
N GLN A 115 -14.98 -15.16 14.05
CA GLN A 115 -15.46 -15.80 15.26
C GLN A 115 -14.44 -15.82 16.41
N GLU A 116 -13.16 -15.59 16.13
CA GLU A 116 -12.08 -15.54 17.13
C GLU A 116 -11.78 -14.11 17.58
N ARG A 117 -12.32 -13.10 16.87
CA ARG A 117 -12.09 -11.69 17.18
C ARG A 117 -12.85 -11.31 18.44
N THR A 118 -12.19 -10.52 19.29
CA THR A 118 -12.74 -9.98 20.54
C THR A 118 -12.40 -8.49 20.64
N ASN A 119 -13.01 -7.80 21.60
CA ASN A 119 -12.67 -6.39 21.87
C ASN A 119 -11.18 -6.20 22.16
N ALA A 120 -10.51 -7.18 22.79
CA ALA A 120 -9.07 -7.12 23.04
C ALA A 120 -8.23 -7.02 21.75
N HIS A 121 -8.70 -7.61 20.64
CA HIS A 121 -8.02 -7.50 19.34
C HIS A 121 -8.22 -6.12 18.72
N LYS A 122 -9.43 -5.56 18.83
CA LYS A 122 -9.71 -4.19 18.41
C LYS A 122 -8.88 -3.18 19.20
N ASP A 123 -8.87 -3.32 20.53
CA ASP A 123 -8.12 -2.44 21.42
C ASP A 123 -6.62 -2.54 21.13
N CYS A 124 -6.09 -3.76 20.95
CA CYS A 124 -4.71 -3.99 20.52
C CYS A 124 -4.38 -3.29 19.20
N TYR A 125 -5.26 -3.38 18.20
CA TYR A 125 -5.03 -2.73 16.91
C TYR A 125 -4.96 -1.21 17.03
N LEU A 126 -5.89 -0.60 17.76
CA LEU A 126 -5.89 0.85 17.98
C LEU A 126 -4.69 1.30 18.81
N GLU A 127 -4.31 0.55 19.85
CA GLU A 127 -3.09 0.80 20.65
C GLU A 127 -1.83 0.77 19.77
N ASN A 128 -1.74 -0.21 18.88
CA ASN A 128 -0.61 -0.38 17.97
C ASN A 128 -0.56 0.70 16.89
N LEU A 129 -1.70 1.08 16.30
CA LEU A 129 -1.77 2.23 15.39
C LEU A 129 -1.36 3.53 16.09
N ASN A 130 -1.88 3.79 17.29
CA ASN A 130 -1.51 4.95 18.10
C ASN A 130 -0.01 4.97 18.41
N TYR A 131 0.57 3.83 18.78
CA TYR A 131 2.01 3.70 19.02
C TYR A 131 2.81 4.00 17.75
N ALA A 132 2.47 3.35 16.63
CA ALA A 132 3.17 3.53 15.35
C ALA A 132 3.11 4.98 14.89
N ALA A 133 1.94 5.61 14.95
CA ALA A 133 1.74 7.02 14.59
C ALA A 133 2.58 7.95 15.46
N THR A 134 2.58 7.76 16.79
CA THR A 134 3.37 8.57 17.74
C THR A 134 4.87 8.47 17.44
N GLN A 135 5.38 7.27 17.14
CA GLN A 135 6.80 7.09 16.81
C GLN A 135 7.14 7.68 15.42
N ALA A 136 6.24 7.53 14.45
CA ALA A 136 6.43 8.00 13.09
C ALA A 136 6.37 9.54 12.96
N GLU A 137 5.53 10.20 13.76
CA GLU A 137 5.33 11.65 13.74
C GLU A 137 6.65 12.40 14.01
N GLN A 138 7.45 11.91 14.95
CA GLN A 138 8.75 12.48 15.31
C GLN A 138 9.75 12.50 14.15
N ARG A 139 9.54 11.64 13.14
CA ARG A 139 10.41 11.46 11.97
C ARG A 139 9.77 12.02 10.69
N GLY A 140 8.61 12.65 10.81
CA GLY A 140 7.81 13.12 9.67
C GLY A 140 7.41 11.98 8.74
N ILE A 141 7.12 10.80 9.30
CA ILE A 141 6.63 9.62 8.59
C ILE A 141 5.15 9.43 8.91
N GLN A 142 4.39 9.06 7.89
CA GLN A 142 2.98 8.74 7.99
C GLN A 142 2.76 7.23 8.07
N ILE A 143 1.84 6.80 8.91
CA ILE A 143 1.34 5.42 8.91
C ILE A 143 0.15 5.34 7.95
N ILE A 144 0.11 4.34 7.09
CA ILE A 144 -1.04 4.08 6.22
C ILE A 144 -1.72 2.78 6.58
N VAL A 145 -3.04 2.75 6.43
CA VAL A 145 -3.91 1.60 6.68
C VAL A 145 -4.62 1.24 5.39
N GLU A 146 -4.65 -0.04 5.06
CA GLU A 146 -5.30 -0.59 3.88
C GLU A 146 -6.29 -1.69 4.29
N ALA A 147 -7.43 -1.73 3.62
CA ALA A 147 -8.35 -2.85 3.64
C ALA A 147 -8.06 -3.82 2.49
N MET A 148 -8.19 -5.12 2.75
CA MET A 148 -7.99 -6.16 1.75
C MET A 148 -9.26 -7.00 1.60
N ASN A 149 -9.69 -7.22 0.36
CA ASN A 149 -10.93 -7.94 0.10
C ASN A 149 -10.84 -9.43 0.57
N PRO A 150 -11.95 -10.02 1.05
CA PRO A 150 -11.95 -11.40 1.56
C PRO A 150 -11.66 -12.49 0.52
N ILE A 151 -11.81 -12.19 -0.77
CA ILE A 151 -11.50 -13.14 -1.86
C ILE A 151 -9.97 -13.32 -1.96
N SER A 152 -9.23 -12.21 -1.82
CA SER A 152 -7.77 -12.17 -1.94
C SER A 152 -7.08 -12.53 -0.62
N VAL A 153 -7.61 -12.04 0.50
CA VAL A 153 -7.04 -12.28 1.83
C VAL A 153 -8.18 -12.65 2.80
N PRO A 154 -8.59 -13.93 2.80
CA PRO A 154 -9.61 -14.41 3.72
C PRO A 154 -9.24 -14.10 5.18
N ASN A 155 -10.23 -13.68 5.98
CA ASN A 155 -10.08 -13.36 7.40
C ASN A 155 -9.13 -12.20 7.73
N TYR A 156 -8.72 -11.37 6.76
CA TYR A 156 -8.02 -10.12 7.07
C TYR A 156 -8.92 -9.20 7.91
N TYR A 157 -8.32 -8.45 8.84
CA TYR A 157 -9.08 -7.72 9.86
C TYR A 157 -9.98 -6.62 9.28
N LEU A 158 -9.49 -5.90 8.26
CA LEU A 158 -10.18 -4.78 7.61
C LEU A 158 -10.51 -5.14 6.16
N SER A 159 -11.79 -5.28 5.83
CA SER A 159 -12.24 -5.70 4.50
C SER A 159 -12.70 -4.54 3.62
N THR A 160 -13.07 -3.38 4.20
CA THR A 160 -13.55 -2.22 3.44
C THR A 160 -12.81 -0.92 3.77
N ALA A 161 -12.85 0.04 2.84
CA ALA A 161 -12.30 1.39 3.08
C ALA A 161 -12.97 2.08 4.27
N ALA A 162 -14.27 1.87 4.47
CA ALA A 162 -15.03 2.42 5.59
C ALA A 162 -14.56 1.88 6.96
N GLU A 163 -14.21 0.59 7.04
CA GLU A 163 -13.61 0.00 8.24
C GLU A 163 -12.23 0.60 8.53
N SER A 164 -11.40 0.77 7.49
CA SER A 164 -10.10 1.44 7.61
C SER A 164 -10.25 2.89 8.08
N ALA A 165 -11.15 3.66 7.47
CA ALA A 165 -11.45 5.03 7.87
C ALA A 165 -11.95 5.12 9.32
N THR A 166 -12.77 4.15 9.76
CA THR A 166 -13.22 4.06 11.16
C THR A 166 -12.05 3.83 12.11
N ALA A 167 -11.11 2.94 11.77
CA ALA A 167 -9.92 2.70 12.58
C ALA A 167 -9.00 3.93 12.64
N ILE A 168 -8.78 4.61 11.51
CA ILE A 168 -8.00 5.86 11.42
C ILE A 168 -8.61 6.93 12.34
N LYS A 169 -9.92 7.15 12.23
CA LYS A 169 -10.65 8.12 13.07
C LYS A 169 -10.57 7.76 14.56
N GLN A 170 -10.67 6.49 14.91
CA GLN A 170 -10.59 6.03 16.31
C GLN A 170 -9.18 6.14 16.89
N ALA A 171 -8.14 5.93 16.09
CA ALA A 171 -6.75 6.12 16.50
C ALA A 171 -6.44 7.61 16.76
N GLY A 172 -7.08 8.53 16.02
CA GLY A 172 -7.11 9.96 16.37
C GLY A 172 -5.81 10.74 16.06
N HIS A 173 -4.95 10.21 15.20
CA HIS A 173 -3.69 10.85 14.78
C HIS A 173 -3.78 11.46 13.38
N LYS A 174 -3.15 12.62 13.19
CA LYS A 174 -3.13 13.32 11.89
C LYS A 174 -2.19 12.68 10.88
N ASN A 175 -1.18 11.92 11.35
CA ASN A 175 -0.24 11.20 10.51
C ASN A 175 -0.63 9.72 10.31
N ILE A 176 -1.94 9.41 10.39
CA ILE A 176 -2.47 8.14 9.90
C ILE A 176 -3.35 8.43 8.68
N GLY A 177 -3.06 7.78 7.56
CA GLY A 177 -3.79 7.91 6.31
C GLY A 177 -4.38 6.59 5.79
N LEU A 178 -5.27 6.73 4.81
CA LEU A 178 -5.84 5.62 4.06
C LEU A 178 -4.96 5.34 2.83
N LEU A 179 -4.52 4.10 2.68
CA LEU A 179 -4.14 3.54 1.39
C LEU A 179 -5.43 2.94 0.81
N LEU A 180 -5.93 3.55 -0.27
CA LEU A 180 -7.12 3.06 -0.96
C LEU A 180 -6.71 2.24 -2.18
N ASP A 181 -6.83 0.92 -2.09
CA ASP A 181 -6.72 0.04 -3.25
C ASP A 181 -8.07 -0.08 -3.97
N VAL A 182 -8.10 0.39 -5.21
CA VAL A 182 -9.28 0.37 -6.09
C VAL A 182 -9.73 -1.07 -6.40
N PHE A 183 -8.79 -2.01 -6.55
CA PHE A 183 -9.10 -3.43 -6.77
C PHE A 183 -9.82 -4.01 -5.56
N HIS A 184 -9.31 -3.76 -4.35
CA HIS A 184 -9.94 -4.24 -3.12
C HIS A 184 -11.34 -3.63 -2.93
N THR A 185 -11.49 -2.33 -3.22
CA THR A 185 -12.78 -1.60 -3.14
C THR A 185 -13.83 -2.20 -4.07
N VAL A 186 -13.52 -2.38 -5.34
CA VAL A 186 -14.48 -2.97 -6.31
C VAL A 186 -14.79 -4.43 -5.97
N SER A 187 -13.80 -5.19 -5.49
CA SER A 187 -13.96 -6.62 -5.18
C SER A 187 -14.92 -6.88 -4.01
N VAL A 188 -15.15 -5.92 -3.12
CA VAL A 188 -16.17 -6.01 -2.06
C VAL A 188 -17.53 -5.44 -2.48
N GLY A 189 -17.65 -4.96 -3.73
CA GLY A 189 -18.88 -4.41 -4.29
C GLY A 189 -19.07 -2.91 -4.07
N ASP A 190 -18.05 -2.21 -3.55
CA ASP A 190 -18.12 -0.77 -3.34
C ASP A 190 -17.82 0.00 -4.64
N ASP A 191 -18.44 1.17 -4.81
CA ASP A 191 -18.16 2.09 -5.91
C ASP A 191 -16.86 2.88 -5.64
N PRO A 192 -15.79 2.66 -6.42
CA PRO A 192 -14.50 3.30 -6.16
C PRO A 192 -14.55 4.82 -6.31
N ILE A 193 -15.44 5.37 -7.14
CA ILE A 193 -15.57 6.81 -7.34
C ILE A 193 -16.17 7.44 -6.08
N ALA A 194 -17.29 6.89 -5.61
CA ALA A 194 -17.93 7.33 -4.38
C ALA A 194 -16.98 7.19 -3.18
N THR A 195 -16.23 6.09 -3.09
CA THR A 195 -15.26 5.85 -2.01
C THR A 195 -14.11 6.88 -2.03
N ILE A 196 -13.58 7.23 -3.20
CA ILE A 196 -12.55 8.27 -3.35
C ILE A 196 -13.07 9.61 -2.80
N HIS A 197 -14.27 10.04 -3.19
CA HIS A 197 -14.83 11.30 -2.70
C HIS A 197 -15.16 11.26 -1.20
N GLN A 198 -15.67 10.13 -0.71
CA GLN A 198 -16.05 9.96 0.69
C GLN A 198 -14.85 10.05 1.64
N HIS A 199 -13.67 9.62 1.21
CA HIS A 199 -12.46 9.55 2.03
C HIS A 199 -11.35 10.50 1.57
N ALA A 200 -11.69 11.51 0.75
CA ALA A 200 -10.76 12.43 0.14
C ALA A 200 -9.80 13.12 1.14
N ASP A 201 -10.26 13.36 2.37
CA ASP A 201 -9.50 14.04 3.43
C ASP A 201 -8.43 13.18 4.10
N ILE A 202 -8.51 11.86 3.96
CA ILE A 202 -7.60 10.90 4.60
C ILE A 202 -6.83 10.03 3.61
N ILE A 203 -7.16 10.05 2.32
CA ILE A 203 -6.42 9.31 1.28
C ILE A 203 -4.98 9.84 1.20
N SER A 204 -4.02 8.94 1.36
CA SER A 204 -2.59 9.24 1.34
C SER A 204 -1.84 8.47 0.26
N HIS A 205 -2.37 7.31 -0.13
CA HIS A 205 -1.85 6.54 -1.25
C HIS A 205 -2.99 5.81 -1.98
N ILE A 206 -2.80 5.54 -3.26
CA ILE A 206 -3.74 4.79 -4.09
C ILE A 206 -3.02 3.58 -4.68
N HIS A 207 -3.63 2.41 -4.62
CA HIS A 207 -3.23 1.27 -5.45
C HIS A 207 -4.27 1.00 -6.55
N ILE A 208 -3.80 0.49 -7.68
CA ILE A 208 -4.65 0.07 -8.81
C ILE A 208 -4.26 -1.31 -9.33
N ALA A 209 -5.29 -2.09 -9.63
CA ALA A 209 -5.27 -3.29 -10.44
C ALA A 209 -6.70 -3.54 -10.96
N ASP A 210 -6.85 -4.26 -12.07
CA ASP A 210 -8.18 -4.48 -12.66
C ASP A 210 -8.87 -5.74 -12.11
N VAL A 211 -10.19 -5.73 -12.06
CA VAL A 211 -11.00 -6.91 -11.71
C VAL A 211 -11.40 -7.68 -12.97
N PRO A 212 -11.53 -9.02 -12.91
CA PRO A 212 -11.53 -9.85 -11.70
C PRO A 212 -10.17 -10.39 -11.27
N ASN A 213 -9.16 -10.36 -12.13
CA ASN A 213 -7.94 -11.18 -11.95
C ASN A 213 -6.72 -10.42 -11.39
N ARG A 214 -6.87 -9.13 -11.04
CA ARG A 214 -5.80 -8.26 -10.55
C ARG A 214 -4.67 -8.10 -11.58
N HIS A 215 -5.04 -7.90 -12.84
CA HIS A 215 -4.13 -7.66 -13.97
C HIS A 215 -4.02 -6.16 -14.29
N GLU A 216 -3.38 -5.83 -15.41
CA GLU A 216 -3.14 -4.47 -15.89
C GLU A 216 -4.43 -3.60 -15.86
N PRO A 217 -4.34 -2.32 -15.48
CA PRO A 217 -5.45 -1.38 -15.65
C PRO A 217 -5.97 -1.34 -17.09
N GLY A 218 -7.25 -1.66 -17.29
CA GLY A 218 -7.89 -1.77 -18.61
C GLY A 218 -7.98 -3.20 -19.17
N SER A 219 -7.55 -4.21 -18.42
CA SER A 219 -7.71 -5.63 -18.78
C SER A 219 -9.08 -6.21 -18.38
N GLY A 220 -9.88 -5.46 -17.62
CA GLY A 220 -11.09 -5.91 -16.99
C GLY A 220 -12.22 -4.87 -17.05
N THR A 221 -12.91 -4.67 -15.93
CA THR A 221 -14.16 -3.90 -15.91
C THR A 221 -14.09 -2.57 -15.16
N ILE A 222 -12.96 -2.23 -14.51
CA ILE A 222 -12.85 -0.97 -13.77
C ILE A 222 -12.70 0.20 -14.75
N ASP A 223 -13.54 1.22 -14.58
CA ASP A 223 -13.41 2.48 -15.33
C ASP A 223 -12.30 3.37 -14.72
N PHE A 224 -11.05 3.11 -15.13
CA PHE A 224 -9.91 3.90 -14.69
C PHE A 224 -9.91 5.35 -15.20
N ILE A 225 -10.71 5.70 -16.21
CA ILE A 225 -10.88 7.10 -16.63
C ILE A 225 -11.61 7.85 -15.52
N SER A 226 -12.75 7.32 -15.08
CA SER A 226 -13.53 7.90 -13.97
C SER A 226 -12.74 7.91 -12.67
N VAL A 227 -11.98 6.86 -12.35
CA VAL A 227 -11.12 6.84 -11.14
C VAL A 227 -10.12 7.99 -11.16
N ARG A 228 -9.42 8.22 -12.28
CA ARG A 228 -8.48 9.34 -12.40
C ARG A 228 -9.18 10.70 -12.32
N GLN A 229 -10.39 10.81 -12.87
CA GLN A 229 -11.18 12.03 -12.76
C GLN A 229 -11.55 12.31 -11.29
N ALA A 230 -11.98 11.30 -10.54
CA ALA A 230 -12.27 11.45 -9.12
C ALA A 230 -11.03 11.89 -8.32
N LEU A 231 -9.87 11.30 -8.60
CA LEU A 231 -8.59 11.73 -8.01
C LEU A 231 -8.23 13.18 -8.37
N ALA A 232 -8.50 13.60 -9.61
CA ALA A 232 -8.29 14.99 -10.03
C ALA A 232 -9.23 15.96 -9.28
N GLU A 233 -10.49 15.58 -9.10
CA GLU A 233 -11.52 16.40 -8.43
C GLU A 233 -11.22 16.62 -6.94
N ILE A 234 -10.59 15.64 -6.27
CA ILE A 234 -10.11 15.79 -4.89
C ILE A 234 -8.71 16.43 -4.79
N ASN A 235 -8.13 16.86 -5.92
CA ASN A 235 -6.77 17.40 -6.03
C ASN A 235 -5.69 16.46 -5.48
N TYR A 236 -5.85 15.15 -5.68
CA TYR A 236 -4.85 14.17 -5.26
C TYR A 236 -3.53 14.45 -5.98
N ASP A 237 -2.46 14.61 -5.22
CA ASP A 237 -1.12 14.90 -5.75
C ASP A 237 -0.10 13.79 -5.45
N GLY A 238 -0.53 12.68 -4.84
CA GLY A 238 0.32 11.54 -4.49
C GLY A 238 0.70 10.66 -5.68
N PHE A 239 1.26 9.48 -5.37
CA PHE A 239 1.57 8.45 -6.37
C PHE A 239 0.40 7.47 -6.52
N ILE A 240 0.33 6.79 -7.66
CA ILE A 240 -0.62 5.70 -7.91
C ILE A 240 0.20 4.40 -8.06
N GLY A 241 0.10 3.52 -7.07
CA GLY A 241 0.76 2.23 -7.00
C GLY A 241 0.17 1.21 -7.94
N CYS A 242 1.03 0.63 -8.79
CA CYS A 242 0.65 -0.35 -9.78
C CYS A 242 0.79 -1.77 -9.22
N GLU A 243 -0.12 -2.14 -8.30
CA GLU A 243 -0.10 -3.41 -7.56
C GLU A 243 -0.95 -4.50 -8.23
N TYR A 244 -0.54 -4.89 -9.44
CA TYR A 244 -1.20 -5.93 -10.23
C TYR A 244 -0.21 -7.02 -10.64
N THR A 245 -0.71 -8.25 -10.82
CA THR A 245 0.05 -9.35 -11.42
C THR A 245 -0.04 -9.22 -12.94
N PRO A 246 1.06 -8.99 -13.67
CA PRO A 246 1.03 -8.93 -15.12
C PRO A 246 0.42 -10.20 -15.73
N ALA A 247 -0.43 -10.06 -16.74
CA ALA A 247 -1.05 -11.23 -17.41
C ALA A 247 -0.04 -12.04 -18.24
N GLY A 248 1.10 -11.44 -18.58
CA GLY A 248 2.21 -12.04 -19.31
C GLY A 248 3.53 -11.35 -18.95
N GLU A 249 4.42 -11.16 -19.92
CA GLU A 249 5.65 -10.39 -19.69
C GLU A 249 5.31 -8.94 -19.32
N THR A 250 5.83 -8.47 -18.18
CA THR A 250 5.54 -7.15 -17.61
C THR A 250 5.69 -6.05 -18.66
N ILE A 251 6.81 -6.00 -19.39
CA ILE A 251 7.11 -4.93 -20.35
C ILE A 251 6.11 -4.90 -21.50
N ALA A 252 5.65 -6.05 -21.97
CA ALA A 252 4.67 -6.14 -23.04
C ALA A 252 3.29 -5.61 -22.60
N GLY A 253 2.96 -5.74 -21.30
CA GLY A 253 1.72 -5.24 -20.69
C GLY A 253 1.67 -3.73 -20.45
N LEU A 254 2.78 -2.99 -20.50
CA LEU A 254 2.84 -1.56 -20.13
C LEU A 254 2.23 -0.57 -21.14
N ASN A 255 1.48 -1.03 -22.15
CA ASN A 255 0.86 -0.13 -23.12
C ASN A 255 -0.15 0.83 -22.46
N TRP A 256 -0.83 0.39 -21.41
CA TRP A 256 -1.75 1.22 -20.63
C TRP A 256 -1.04 2.42 -19.99
N LEU A 257 0.24 2.32 -19.65
CA LEU A 257 0.98 3.44 -19.04
C LEU A 257 1.13 4.61 -20.02
N LYS A 258 1.24 4.32 -21.32
CA LYS A 258 1.39 5.32 -22.39
C LYS A 258 0.07 5.96 -22.80
N SER A 259 -1.03 5.22 -22.73
CA SER A 259 -2.37 5.74 -23.07
C SER A 259 -2.95 6.66 -22.00
N HIS A 260 -2.26 6.79 -20.87
CA HIS A 260 -2.73 7.48 -19.66
C HIS A 260 -1.69 8.46 -19.09
N SER A 261 -0.64 8.80 -19.85
CA SER A 261 0.43 9.77 -19.49
C SER A 261 0.27 11.14 -20.14
#